data_AF-L0WF98-F1
#
_entry.id   AF-L0WF98-F1
#
_cell.length_a   1.000
_cell.length_b   1.000
_cell.length_c   1.000
_cell.angle_alpha   90.00
_cell.angle_beta   90.00
_cell.angle_gamma   90.00
#
_symmetry.space_group_name_H-M   'P 1'
#
loop_
_entity.id
_entity.type
_entity.pdbx_description
1 polymer ?
#
loop_
_entity_poly.entity_id
_entity_poly.type
_entity_poly.pdbx_seq_one_letter_code
_entity_poly.pdbx_strand_id
1 'polypeptide(L)' 'MGDVVPFKKPLRKSPNRGMCQHGFHKWVVCKEKQFDVKQGRLVTVYRCQRCGKEKVTAH' A
#
# COMPACT_ATOMS: atom_id res chain seq x y z
N MET A 1 46.88 -13.63 -17.81
CA MET A 1 45.44 -13.45 -18.12
C MET A 1 44.69 -13.32 -16.80
N GLY A 2 43.91 -12.25 -16.61
CA GLY A 2 43.10 -12.06 -15.40
C GLY A 2 41.64 -12.39 -15.70
N ASP A 3 41.07 -13.32 -14.95
CA ASP A 3 39.65 -13.69 -15.05
C ASP A 3 38.77 -12.52 -14.59
N VAL A 4 37.93 -12.01 -15.50
CA VAL A 4 36.99 -10.92 -15.23
C VAL A 4 35.77 -11.50 -14.51
N VAL A 5 35.64 -11.21 -13.22
CA VAL A 5 34.47 -11.63 -12.42
C VAL A 5 33.25 -10.78 -12.80
N PRO A 6 32.11 -11.39 -13.18
CA PRO A 6 30.92 -10.64 -13.55
C PRO A 6 30.26 -10.00 -12.32
N PHE A 7 30.01 -8.69 -12.38
CA PHE A 7 29.34 -7.96 -11.31
C PHE A 7 27.85 -8.33 -11.23
N LYS A 8 27.41 -8.66 -10.01
CA LYS A 8 26.00 -8.98 -9.73
C LYS A 8 25.16 -7.72 -9.85
N LYS A 9 24.12 -7.75 -10.70
CA LYS A 9 23.21 -6.62 -10.89
C LYS A 9 22.48 -6.30 -9.58
N PRO A 10 22.34 -5.02 -9.21
CA PRO A 10 21.63 -4.63 -7.99
C PRO A 10 20.16 -5.02 -8.10
N LEU A 11 19.60 -5.53 -7.00
CA LEU A 11 18.20 -5.93 -6.90
C LEU A 11 17.31 -4.72 -7.19
N ARG A 12 16.19 -4.92 -7.89
CA ARG A 12 15.24 -3.85 -8.26
C ARG A 12 14.84 -3.07 -7.00
N LYS A 13 15.10 -1.76 -7.00
CA LYS A 13 14.67 -0.86 -5.92
C LYS A 13 13.14 -0.98 -5.78
N SER A 14 12.66 -1.09 -4.55
CA SER A 14 11.22 -1.08 -4.23
C SER A 14 10.57 0.12 -4.93
N PRO A 15 9.34 -0.01 -5.47
CA PRO A 15 8.67 1.10 -6.12
C PRO A 15 8.65 2.30 -5.18
N ASN A 16 9.02 3.47 -5.70
CA ASN A 16 9.03 4.72 -4.94
C ASN A 16 7.62 4.96 -4.39
N ARG A 17 7.42 4.63 -3.10
CA ARG A 17 6.17 4.87 -2.37
C ARG A 17 5.86 6.38 -2.22
N GLY A 18 6.69 7.27 -2.79
CA GLY A 18 6.45 8.71 -2.96
C GLY A 18 5.93 9.39 -1.71
N MET A 19 4.92 10.25 -1.88
CA MET A 19 4.23 10.95 -0.79
C MET A 19 3.66 10.02 0.30
N CYS A 20 3.36 8.77 -0.01
CA CYS A 20 2.85 7.81 0.98
C CYS A 20 3.90 7.33 1.97
N GLN A 21 5.20 7.59 1.74
CA GLN A 21 6.27 7.33 2.72
C GLN A 21 6.21 8.32 3.88
N HIS A 22 5.78 9.56 3.62
CA HIS A 22 5.71 10.64 4.60
C HIS A 22 4.33 10.76 5.27
N GLY A 23 3.45 9.79 5.09
CA GLY A 23 2.09 9.80 5.66
C GLY A 23 1.04 10.53 4.82
N PHE A 24 1.40 11.12 3.68
CA PHE A 24 0.46 11.77 2.76
C PHE A 24 -0.22 10.73 1.86
N HIS A 25 -1.27 10.13 2.42
CA HIS A 25 -2.09 9.14 1.75
C HIS A 25 -3.28 9.81 1.05
N LYS A 26 -3.46 9.51 -0.24
CA LYS A 26 -4.69 9.82 -0.96
C LYS A 26 -5.72 8.74 -0.66
N TRP A 27 -6.53 8.96 0.37
CA TRP A 27 -7.58 8.06 0.80
C TRP A 27 -8.77 8.11 -0.15
N VAL A 28 -9.26 6.95 -0.56
CA VAL A 28 -10.45 6.78 -1.39
C VAL A 28 -11.39 5.82 -0.66
N VAL A 29 -12.68 6.16 -0.60
CA VAL A 29 -13.68 5.30 0.03
C VAL A 29 -13.91 4.08 -0.85
N CYS A 30 -13.63 2.90 -0.29
CA CYS A 30 -13.89 1.63 -0.95
C CYS A 30 -15.32 1.19 -0.59
N LYS A 31 -16.26 1.41 -1.51
CA LYS A 31 -17.69 1.14 -1.31
C LYS A 31 -18.04 -0.34 -1.23
N GLU A 32 -17.14 -1.22 -1.68
CA GLU A 32 -17.34 -2.68 -1.73
C GLU A 32 -17.41 -3.33 -0.34
N LYS A 33 -16.73 -2.76 0.67
CA LYS A 33 -16.67 -3.30 2.03
C LYS A 33 -17.31 -2.36 3.04
N GLN A 34 -18.57 -2.01 2.81
CA GLN A 34 -19.31 -1.12 3.72
C GLN A 34 -19.84 -1.83 4.98
N PHE A 35 -19.80 -3.16 5.05
CA PHE A 35 -20.39 -3.91 6.17
C PHE A 35 -19.36 -4.87 6.76
N ASP A 36 -19.06 -4.71 8.05
CA ASP A 36 -18.19 -5.62 8.78
C ASP A 36 -19.05 -6.73 9.40
N VAL A 37 -18.99 -7.93 8.80
CA VAL A 37 -19.79 -9.09 9.21
C VAL A 37 -19.47 -9.54 10.65
N LYS A 38 -18.25 -9.28 11.12
CA LYS A 38 -17.83 -9.68 12.47
C LYS A 38 -18.36 -8.72 13.54
N GLN A 39 -18.43 -7.42 13.24
CA GLN A 39 -18.91 -6.41 14.18
C GLN A 39 -20.42 -6.12 14.03
N GLY A 40 -21.05 -6.58 12.96
CA GLY A 40 -22.48 -6.39 12.70
C GLY A 40 -22.86 -4.92 12.45
N ARG A 41 -21.91 -4.11 11.97
CA ARG A 41 -22.07 -2.67 11.78
C ARG A 41 -21.53 -2.22 10.42
N LEU A 42 -22.07 -1.11 9.94
CA LEU A 42 -21.56 -0.45 8.75
C LEU A 42 -20.21 0.20 9.08
N VAL A 43 -19.19 -0.15 8.30
CA VAL A 43 -17.84 0.41 8.42
C VAL A 43 -17.48 1.11 7.12
N THR A 44 -16.75 2.22 7.24
CA THR A 44 -16.21 2.91 6.06
C THR A 44 -14.74 2.54 5.92
N VAL A 45 -14.43 1.83 4.82
CA VAL A 45 -13.05 1.46 4.49
C VAL A 45 -12.47 2.50 3.54
N TYR A 46 -11.38 3.12 3.95
CA TYR A 46 -10.59 4.04 3.14
C TYR A 46 -9.37 3.29 2.61
N ARG A 47 -9.23 3.20 1.30
CA ARG A 47 -8.06 2.60 0.65
C ARG A 47 -7.23 3.69 -0.02
N CYS A 48 -5.93 3.68 0.22
CA CYS A 48 -5.03 4.61 -0.43
C CYS A 48 -4.80 4.20 -1.88
N GLN A 49 -5.13 5.07 -2.84
CA GLN A 49 -4.98 4.79 -4.28
C GLN A 49 -3.52 4.54 -4.70
N ARG A 50 -2.56 5.10 -3.96
CA ARG A 50 -1.13 5.07 -4.31
C ARG A 50 -0.38 3.87 -3.74
N CYS A 51 -0.63 3.52 -2.48
CA CYS A 51 0.11 2.47 -1.77
C CYS A 51 -0.76 1.26 -1.37
N GLY A 52 -2.07 1.32 -1.58
CA GLY A 52 -2.99 0.24 -1.26
C GLY A 52 -3.28 0.06 0.23
N LYS A 53 -2.70 0.87 1.14
CA LYS A 53 -3.02 0.83 2.57
C LYS A 53 -4.52 1.01 2.79
N GLU A 54 -5.10 0.23 3.69
CA GLU A 54 -6.51 0.32 4.08
C GLU A 54 -6.61 0.89 5.50
N LYS A 55 -7.59 1.77 5.72
CA LYS A 55 -7.95 2.34 7.01
C LYS A 55 -9.45 2.12 7.20
N VAL A 56 -9.84 1.42 8.25
CA VAL A 56 -11.24 1.17 8.59
C VAL A 56 -11.65 2.15 9.70
N THR A 57 -12.74 2.87 9.49
CA THR A 57 -13.38 3.67 10.54
C THR A 57 -14.79 3.14 10.75
N ALA A 58 -15.05 2.68 11.97
CA ALA A 58 -16.39 2.34 12.45
C ALA A 58 -17.02 3.60 13.06
N HIS A 59 -18.33 3.76 12.85
CA HIS A 59 -19.14 4.79 13.51
C HIS A 59 -19.78 4.24 14.79
#